data_AF-A0A926BTW2-F1
#
_entry.id   AF-A0A926BTW2-F1
#
_cell.length_a   1.000
_cell.length_b   1.000
_cell.length_c   1.000
_cell.angle_alpha   90.00
_cell.angle_beta   90.00
_cell.angle_gamma   90.00
#
_symmetry.space_group_name_H-M   'P 1'
#
loop_
_entity.id
_entity.type
_entity.pdbx_description
1 polymer ?
#
loop_
_entity_poly.entity_id
_entity_poly.type
_entity_poly.pdbx_seq_one_letter_code
_entity_poly.pdbx_strand_id
1 'polypeptide(L)'
;MQTRTSDVHERRVSERASSINESTIFVIAGEAKRMQAQGIDVISLSTGEPDFPTPEIIKQAGIKAIADNFTKYTQSDGIPELRAAIA
;
A
#
# COMPACT_ATOMS: atom_id res chain seq x y z
N MET A 1 -2.46 -40.41 34.75
CA MET A 1 -2.09 -40.54 33.33
C MET A 1 -3.24 -40.03 32.50
N GLN A 2 -3.21 -38.75 32.11
CA GLN A 2 -4.16 -38.18 31.15
C GLN A 2 -3.53 -36.92 30.55
N THR A 3 -3.25 -37.02 29.26
CA THR A 3 -2.62 -36.03 28.38
C THR A 3 -3.53 -34.81 28.25
N ARG A 4 -3.07 -33.66 28.75
CA ARG A 4 -3.76 -32.38 28.59
C ARG A 4 -3.15 -31.62 27.41
N THR A 5 -3.92 -31.59 26.35
CA THR A 5 -3.89 -30.72 25.17
C THR A 5 -3.15 -29.40 25.40
N SER A 6 -2.02 -29.25 24.74
CA SER A 6 -1.45 -27.93 24.42
C SER A 6 -0.93 -27.96 22.99
N ASP A 7 -1.84 -28.23 22.05
CA ASP A 7 -1.66 -27.83 20.65
C ASP A 7 -1.68 -26.31 20.62
N VAL A 8 -0.47 -25.74 20.64
CA VAL A 8 -0.23 -24.38 20.17
C VAL A 8 -0.79 -24.35 18.75
N HIS A 9 -1.92 -23.68 18.55
CA HIS A 9 -2.46 -23.47 17.21
C HIS A 9 -1.44 -22.64 16.44
N GLU A 10 -0.56 -23.33 15.72
CA GLU A 10 0.30 -22.77 14.70
C GLU A 10 -0.61 -21.97 13.77
N ARG A 11 -0.36 -20.66 13.66
CA ARG A 11 -1.17 -19.75 12.84
C ARG A 11 -1.14 -20.24 11.40
N ARG A 12 -2.12 -21.05 11.02
CA ARG A 12 -2.24 -21.61 9.67
C ARG A 12 -2.69 -20.51 8.72
N VAL A 13 -1.71 -19.90 8.07
CA VAL A 13 -1.90 -19.13 6.84
C VAL A 13 -2.27 -20.10 5.71
N SER A 14 -3.20 -19.72 4.84
CA SER A 14 -3.60 -20.56 3.70
C SER A 14 -2.41 -20.85 2.78
N GLU A 15 -2.33 -22.04 2.18
CA GLU A 15 -1.23 -22.44 1.28
C GLU A 15 -0.95 -21.40 0.19
N ARG A 16 -1.99 -20.85 -0.43
CA ARG A 16 -1.88 -19.80 -1.47
C ARG A 16 -1.23 -18.52 -0.97
N ALA A 17 -1.49 -18.13 0.27
CA ALA A 17 -0.84 -16.97 0.88
C ALA A 17 0.59 -17.31 1.28
N SER A 18 0.84 -18.52 1.78
CA SER A 18 2.18 -19.02 2.13
C SER A 18 3.10 -19.19 0.91
N SER A 19 2.55 -19.35 -0.29
CA SER A 19 3.34 -19.47 -1.53
C SER A 19 3.80 -18.13 -2.11
N ILE A 20 3.42 -17.00 -1.52
CA ILE A 20 3.85 -15.67 -1.98
C ILE A 20 5.27 -15.41 -1.46
N ASN A 21 6.21 -15.20 -2.36
CA ASN A 21 7.58 -14.85 -2.01
C ASN A 21 7.71 -13.37 -1.60
N GLU A 22 8.73 -13.07 -0.80
CA GLU A 22 9.09 -11.69 -0.48
C GLU A 22 9.51 -10.94 -1.75
N SER A 23 9.05 -9.69 -1.90
CA SER A 23 9.39 -8.86 -3.04
C SER A 23 10.77 -8.23 -2.88
N THR A 24 11.67 -8.56 -3.81
CA THR A 24 13.04 -8.04 -3.86
C THR A 24 13.10 -6.51 -3.96
N ILE A 25 12.06 -5.88 -4.52
CA ILE A 25 11.98 -4.41 -4.63
C ILE A 25 11.95 -3.77 -3.24
N PHE A 26 11.21 -4.34 -2.28
CA PHE A 26 11.15 -3.80 -0.91
C PHE A 26 12.48 -3.93 -0.18
N VAL A 27 13.20 -5.03 -0.41
CA VAL A 27 14.53 -5.25 0.18
C VAL A 27 15.51 -4.18 -0.30
N ILE A 28 15.57 -3.95 -1.62
CA ILE A 28 16.44 -2.94 -2.23
C ILE A 28 16.07 -1.53 -1.76
N ALA A 29 14.78 -1.20 -1.73
CA ALA A 29 14.30 0.10 -1.26
C ALA A 29 14.62 0.35 0.22
N GLY A 30 14.51 -0.68 1.06
CA GLY A 30 14.88 -0.62 2.49
C GLY A 30 16.37 -0.38 2.68
N GLU A 31 17.21 -1.08 1.92
CA GLU A 31 18.66 -0.92 1.98
C GLU A 31 19.12 0.46 1.50
N ALA A 32 18.54 0.96 0.41
CA ALA A 32 18.81 2.32 -0.09
C ALA A 32 18.50 3.38 0.97
N LYS A 33 17.34 3.26 1.65
CA LYS A 33 16.97 4.15 2.77
C LYS A 33 17.95 4.04 3.95
N ARG A 34 18.41 2.82 4.27
CA ARG A 34 19.40 2.59 5.34
C ARG A 34 20.73 3.28 5.02
N MET A 35 21.22 3.15 3.80
CA MET A 35 22.46 3.78 3.33
C MET A 35 22.34 5.32 3.35
N GLN A 36 21.22 5.87 2.89
CA GLN A 36 20.94 7.32 2.98
C GLN A 36 20.96 7.83 4.43
N ALA A 37 20.34 7.09 5.35
CA ALA A 37 20.35 7.44 6.78
C ALA A 37 21.74 7.40 7.41
N GLN A 38 22.69 6.69 6.81
CA GLN A 38 24.09 6.65 7.20
C GLN A 38 24.92 7.78 6.55
N GLY A 39 24.29 8.67 5.78
CA GLY A 39 24.95 9.78 5.09
C GLY A 39 25.63 9.39 3.78
N ILE A 40 25.35 8.19 3.25
CA ILE A 40 25.84 7.76 1.94
C ILE A 40 24.98 8.42 0.86
N ASP A 41 25.63 8.98 -0.17
CA ASP A 41 24.94 9.49 -1.35
C ASP A 41 24.42 8.33 -2.20
N VAL A 42 23.09 8.18 -2.30
CA VAL A 42 22.43 7.05 -2.95
C VAL A 42 21.44 7.56 -3.98
N ILE A 43 21.65 7.17 -5.24
CA ILE A 43 20.72 7.41 -6.34
C ILE A 43 19.82 6.17 -6.48
N SER A 44 18.57 6.30 -6.07
CA SER A 44 17.58 5.22 -6.13
C SER A 44 16.86 5.21 -7.48
N LEU A 45 17.23 4.26 -8.35
CA LEU A 45 16.57 4.04 -9.66
C LEU A 45 15.53 2.92 -9.61
N SER A 46 15.14 2.47 -8.41
CA SER A 46 14.22 1.35 -8.18
C SER A 46 12.77 1.78 -7.95
N THR A 47 12.50 3.09 -7.83
CA THR A 47 11.17 3.64 -7.57
C THR A 47 10.35 3.71 -8.87
N GLY A 48 9.13 3.18 -8.84
CA GLY A 48 8.21 3.18 -10.00
C GLY A 48 7.17 4.29 -10.02
N GLU A 49 7.13 5.15 -9.00
CA GLU A 49 6.27 6.33 -8.96
C GLU A 49 6.98 7.57 -9.54
N PRO A 50 6.24 8.52 -10.13
CA PRO A 50 6.83 9.77 -10.60
C PRO A 50 7.37 10.63 -9.46
N ASP A 51 8.34 11.48 -9.78
CA ASP A 51 9.00 12.41 -8.85
C ASP A 51 8.23 13.72 -8.62
N PHE A 52 7.20 13.99 -9.42
CA PHE A 52 6.39 15.20 -9.31
C PHE A 52 5.24 15.04 -8.30
N PRO A 53 4.87 16.13 -7.60
CA PRO A 53 3.73 16.11 -6.70
C PRO A 53 2.41 16.00 -7.48
N THR A 54 1.36 15.52 -6.80
CA THR A 54 -0.01 15.57 -7.32
C THR A 54 -0.37 16.99 -7.82
N PRO A 55 -0.95 17.14 -9.02
CA PRO A 55 -1.41 18.43 -9.53
C PRO A 55 -2.36 19.18 -8.58
N GLU A 56 -2.24 20.50 -8.53
CA GLU A 56 -2.96 21.34 -7.56
C GLU A 56 -4.48 21.22 -7.68
N ILE A 57 -5.01 21.15 -8.91
CA ILE A 57 -6.45 20.97 -9.17
C ILE A 57 -7.00 19.69 -8.53
N ILE A 58 -6.21 18.62 -8.49
CA ILE A 58 -6.59 17.34 -7.89
C ILE A 58 -6.57 17.45 -6.36
N LYS A 59 -5.56 18.11 -5.80
CA LYS A 59 -5.49 18.37 -4.35
C LYS A 59 -6.70 19.16 -3.87
N GLN A 60 -7.07 20.22 -4.59
CA GLN A 60 -8.21 21.06 -4.24
C GLN A 60 -9.54 20.30 -4.34
N ALA A 61 -9.71 19.43 -5.35
CA ALA A 61 -10.88 18.57 -5.45
C ALA A 61 -10.98 17.60 -4.25
N GLY A 62 -9.86 17.01 -3.82
CA GLY A 62 -9.81 16.15 -2.63
C GLY A 62 -10.13 16.90 -1.33
N ILE A 63 -9.57 18.10 -1.14
CA ILE A 63 -9.88 18.98 0.00
C ILE A 63 -11.38 19.31 0.03
N LYS A 64 -11.95 19.67 -1.13
CA LYS A 64 -13.37 19.97 -1.24
C LYS A 64 -14.25 18.77 -0.88
N ALA A 65 -13.92 17.57 -1.37
CA ALA A 65 -14.67 16.36 -1.05
C ALA A 65 -14.69 16.07 0.46
N ILE A 66 -13.57 16.31 1.16
CA ILE A 66 -13.49 16.20 2.62
C ILE A 66 -14.39 17.26 3.28
N ALA A 67 -14.29 18.53 2.86
CA ALA A 67 -15.09 19.63 3.41
C ALA A 67 -16.59 19.42 3.23
N ASP A 68 -17.00 18.83 2.10
CA ASP A 68 -18.39 18.51 1.78
C ASP A 68 -18.89 17.22 2.45
N ASN A 69 -18.08 16.59 3.31
CA ASN A 69 -18.36 15.31 3.98
C ASN A 69 -18.62 14.12 3.02
N PHE A 70 -18.01 14.13 1.83
CA PHE A 70 -18.05 13.02 0.88
C PHE A 70 -17.22 11.82 1.38
N THR A 71 -17.75 11.12 2.40
CA THR A 71 -17.03 10.14 3.24
C THR A 71 -17.81 8.84 3.46
N LYS A 72 -18.94 8.68 2.75
CA LYS A 72 -19.83 7.51 2.87
C LYS A 72 -19.51 6.49 1.78
N TYR A 73 -20.11 5.30 1.92
CA TYR A 73 -19.94 4.23 0.95
C TYR A 73 -20.30 4.67 -0.46
N THR A 74 -19.46 4.26 -1.40
CA THR A 74 -19.72 4.36 -2.84
C THR A 74 -20.17 2.98 -3.35
N GLN A 75 -20.59 2.92 -4.62
CA GLN A 75 -20.84 1.63 -5.27
C GLN A 75 -19.53 0.84 -5.35
N SER A 76 -19.63 -0.49 -5.41
CA SER A 76 -18.47 -1.41 -5.44
C SER A 76 -17.55 -1.18 -6.65
N ASP A 77 -18.10 -0.67 -7.74
CA ASP A 77 -17.42 -0.37 -8.99
C ASP A 77 -17.03 1.12 -9.14
N GLY A 78 -17.25 1.94 -8.10
CA GLY A 78 -16.88 3.36 -8.06
C GLY A 78 -18.06 4.31 -8.22
N ILE A 79 -17.82 5.62 -8.07
CA ILE A 79 -18.87 6.64 -8.21
C ILE A 79 -19.26 6.83 -9.69
N PRO A 80 -20.56 7.00 -10.02
CA PRO A 80 -21.01 7.14 -11.41
C PRO A 80 -20.28 8.24 -12.19
N GLU A 81 -20.01 9.37 -11.56
CA GLU A 81 -19.35 10.53 -12.15
C GLU A 81 -17.91 10.22 -12.59
N LEU A 82 -17.17 9.47 -11.77
CA LEU A 82 -15.81 9.04 -12.09
C LEU A 82 -15.81 8.03 -13.22
N ARG A 83 -16.73 7.07 -13.21
CA ARG A 83 -16.85 6.07 -14.26
C ARG A 83 -17.19 6.69 -15.60
N ALA A 84 -18.13 7.65 -15.60
CA ALA A 84 -18.50 8.39 -16.80
C ALA A 84 -17.35 9.25 -17.34
N ALA A 85 -16.48 9.78 -16.47
CA ALA A 85 -15.31 10.55 -16.88
C ALA A 85 -14.16 9.69 -17.46
N ILE A 86 -14.11 8.39 -17.14
CA ILE A 86 -13.11 7.44 -17.65
C ILE A 86 -13.53 6.79 -18.98
N ALA A 87 -14.84 6.60 -19.19
CA ALA A 87 -15.43 5.89 -20.33
C ALA A 87 -15.22 6.63 -21.67
#